data_AF-A0A813LEC6-F1
#
_entry.id   AF-A0A813LEC6-F1
#
_cell.length_a   1.000
_cell.length_b   1.000
_cell.length_c   1.000
_cell.angle_alpha   90.00
_cell.angle_beta   90.00
_cell.angle_gamma   90.00
#
_symmetry.space_group_name_H-M   'P 1'
#
loop_
_entity.id
_entity.type
_entity.pdbx_description
1 polymer ?
#
loop_
_entity_poly.entity_id
_entity_poly.type
_entity_poly.pdbx_seq_one_letter_code
_entity_poly.pdbx_strand_id
1 'polypeptide(L)'
;LSSSSADVSREEVQLLRERIAAMRSQVDAQEKRVASQQAAIARSKKTERQLQAVYLTEAEWAAQQMDYDGALDSMWLLLCGALVMLMHAGFAMLEAGCCRSKNAQNVLMKNLVNVTVGTMGWFFFGWGIAFGGDAATGGKALWIGSGQFLSDGFITHSDGVVSALGAPGSGQIRSRQLDWFFQWAFCTAGATIVSGGVAERVRSPTYAAYAFVMAAFIYPVIVAWTWQGGWLSGIFGVGFMDFAGSGIVHLAGGISALAGTMVLGPRKGRFEHPELFEAHSLPLAVLGTFILWFGWYGFNPGSVLGMHDAATGMLAAQVAMNTTLSAAIGGMTVFVLRYFLTHKYDVGGLCNGILAGLVSITAGCGNMQSGYALLTGLIGGFVYQAGSMLLVKFKIDDPVDASPVHMGCGTWACIAAAWFDWGATYGNYHGWNGWSCMTLPDGSCDTHLRGHAMEAELR
;
A
#
# COMPACT_ATOMS: atom_id res chain seq x y z
N LEU A 1 109.97 -42.45 24.10
CA LEU A 1 110.48 -41.75 22.89
C LEU A 1 109.45 -41.98 21.80
N SER A 2 108.73 -41.03 21.23
CA SER A 2 108.68 -39.57 21.36
C SER A 2 107.44 -39.11 20.56
N SER A 3 106.68 -38.22 21.17
CA SER A 3 105.74 -37.25 20.59
C SER A 3 105.80 -36.99 19.08
N SER A 4 104.64 -37.01 18.40
CA SER A 4 104.18 -35.90 17.55
C SER A 4 102.69 -36.05 17.15
N SER A 5 101.80 -35.97 18.12
CA SER A 5 100.38 -35.64 17.87
C SER A 5 100.20 -34.13 18.04
N ALA A 6 100.60 -33.33 17.06
CA ALA A 6 100.18 -31.93 16.90
C ALA A 6 100.94 -31.32 15.72
N ASP A 7 100.33 -31.35 14.54
CA ASP A 7 100.51 -30.27 13.56
C ASP A 7 99.27 -30.25 12.65
N VAL A 8 98.13 -29.91 13.26
CA VAL A 8 97.07 -29.23 12.50
C VAL A 8 97.71 -27.89 12.12
N SER A 9 97.90 -27.63 10.83
CA SER A 9 98.57 -26.42 10.40
C SER A 9 97.81 -25.21 10.97
N ARG A 10 98.55 -24.21 11.48
CA ARG A 10 97.92 -22.98 12.01
C ARG A 10 96.95 -22.34 11.01
N GLU A 11 97.19 -22.56 9.71
CA GLU A 11 96.32 -22.13 8.61
C GLU A 11 94.97 -22.84 8.58
N GLU A 12 94.90 -24.16 8.81
CA GLU A 12 93.63 -24.88 8.84
C GLU A 12 92.74 -24.43 10.01
N VAL A 13 93.34 -24.18 11.18
CA VAL A 13 92.64 -23.63 12.35
C VAL A 13 92.16 -22.20 12.10
N GLN A 14 92.97 -21.38 11.42
CA GLN A 14 92.61 -20.01 11.02
C GLN A 14 91.42 -20.02 10.05
N LEU A 15 91.47 -20.86 9.01
CA LEU A 15 90.41 -21.01 8.00
C LEU A 15 89.10 -21.50 8.63
N LEU A 16 89.17 -22.45 9.57
CA LEU A 16 88.01 -22.92 10.33
C LEU A 16 87.42 -21.81 11.20
N ARG A 17 88.24 -21.00 11.86
CA ARG A 17 87.78 -19.86 12.66
C ARG A 17 87.09 -18.81 11.79
N GLU A 18 87.62 -18.51 10.61
CA GLU A 18 87.01 -17.60 9.65
C GLU A 18 85.68 -18.13 9.11
N ARG A 19 85.59 -19.43 8.78
CA ARG A 19 84.33 -20.07 8.37
C ARG A 19 83.28 -20.07 9.49
N ILE A 20 83.69 -20.33 10.74
CA ILE A 20 82.80 -20.28 11.89
C ILE A 20 82.32 -18.84 12.14
N ALA A 21 83.19 -17.84 12.02
CA ALA A 21 82.82 -16.44 12.15
C ALA A 21 81.85 -16.00 11.04
N ALA A 22 82.08 -16.44 9.79
CA ALA A 22 81.20 -16.19 8.66
C ALA A 22 79.82 -16.86 8.85
N MET A 23 79.78 -18.11 9.30
CA MET A 23 78.53 -18.80 9.62
C MET A 23 77.77 -18.13 10.76
N ARG A 24 78.46 -17.70 11.84
CA ARG A 24 77.82 -16.95 12.94
C ARG A 24 77.21 -15.64 12.45
N SER A 25 77.92 -14.89 11.61
CA SER A 25 77.40 -13.67 10.99
C SER A 25 76.17 -13.94 10.12
N GLN A 26 76.16 -15.05 9.38
CA GLN A 26 75.00 -15.47 8.59
C GLN A 26 73.80 -15.86 9.48
N VAL A 27 74.04 -16.58 10.59
CA VAL A 27 73.00 -16.93 11.58
C VAL A 27 72.43 -15.67 12.23
N ASP A 28 73.27 -14.75 12.70
CA ASP A 28 72.82 -13.48 13.29
C ASP A 28 72.00 -12.64 12.30
N ALA A 29 72.40 -12.64 11.02
CA ALA A 29 71.65 -11.98 9.96
C ALA A 29 70.30 -12.66 9.68
N GLN A 30 70.24 -14.01 9.75
CA GLN A 30 68.99 -14.76 9.65
C GLN A 30 68.07 -14.51 10.85
N GLU A 31 68.60 -14.50 12.07
CA GLU A 31 67.82 -14.21 13.28
C GLU A 31 67.19 -12.82 13.23
N LYS A 32 67.93 -11.80 12.79
CA LYS A 32 67.40 -10.45 12.57
C LYS A 32 66.30 -10.40 11.51
N ARG A 33 66.43 -11.18 10.43
CA ARG A 33 65.39 -11.30 9.38
C ARG A 33 64.15 -12.01 9.90
N VAL A 34 64.29 -13.06 10.69
CA VAL A 34 63.16 -13.77 11.31
C VAL A 34 62.45 -12.85 12.30
N ALA A 35 63.18 -12.11 13.14
CA ALA A 35 62.60 -11.16 14.08
C ALA A 35 61.82 -10.03 13.37
N SER A 36 62.34 -9.50 12.26
CA SER A 36 61.65 -8.47 11.48
C SER A 36 60.39 -9.01 10.78
N GLN A 37 60.44 -10.24 10.26
CA GLN A 37 59.27 -10.93 9.69
C GLN A 37 58.20 -11.21 10.76
N GLN A 38 58.58 -11.67 11.95
CA GLN A 38 57.65 -11.88 13.06
C GLN A 38 56.97 -10.57 13.50
N ALA A 39 57.73 -9.47 13.58
CA ALA A 39 57.17 -8.15 13.88
C ALA A 39 56.21 -7.63 12.78
N ALA A 40 56.49 -7.94 11.51
CA ALA A 40 55.59 -7.62 10.40
C ALA A 40 54.29 -8.45 10.46
N ILE A 41 54.39 -9.75 10.74
CA ILE A 41 53.23 -10.64 10.94
C ILE A 41 52.37 -10.17 12.12
N ALA A 42 52.99 -9.79 13.24
CA ALA A 42 52.27 -9.28 14.41
C ALA A 42 51.49 -7.99 14.10
N ARG A 43 52.08 -7.07 13.32
CA ARG A 43 51.39 -5.86 12.84
C ARG A 43 50.24 -6.20 11.90
N SER A 44 50.45 -7.09 10.94
CA SER A 44 49.42 -7.54 10.01
C SER A 44 48.23 -8.17 10.75
N LYS A 45 48.47 -9.05 11.71
CA LYS A 45 47.41 -9.64 12.55
C LYS A 45 46.67 -8.61 13.40
N LYS A 46 47.36 -7.56 13.87
CA LYS A 46 46.72 -6.45 14.60
C LYS A 46 45.79 -5.65 13.67
N THR A 47 46.24 -5.33 12.46
CA THR A 47 45.43 -4.65 11.44
C THR A 47 44.24 -5.49 11.02
N GLU A 48 44.41 -6.80 10.83
CA GLU A 48 43.35 -7.74 10.50
C GLU A 48 42.26 -7.77 11.58
N ARG A 49 42.65 -7.83 12.86
CA ARG A 49 41.71 -7.73 13.99
C ARG A 49 40.99 -6.38 14.06
N GLN A 50 41.67 -5.29 13.74
CA GLN A 50 41.05 -3.96 13.70
C GLN A 50 40.07 -3.83 12.53
N LEU A 51 40.37 -4.41 11.37
CA LEU A 51 39.45 -4.48 10.24
C LEU A 51 38.22 -5.33 10.61
N GLN A 52 38.43 -6.52 11.18
CA GLN A 52 37.33 -7.39 11.64
C GLN A 52 36.45 -6.75 12.71
N ALA A 53 36.98 -5.81 13.52
CA ALA A 53 36.19 -5.07 14.50
C ALA A 53 35.37 -3.90 13.90
N VAL A 54 35.66 -3.50 12.65
CA VAL A 54 34.97 -2.42 11.93
C VAL A 54 34.00 -2.97 10.88
N TYR A 55 34.31 -4.12 10.28
CA TYR A 55 33.38 -4.82 9.40
C TYR A 55 32.32 -5.52 10.24
N LEU A 56 31.07 -5.06 10.11
CA LEU A 56 29.91 -5.85 10.49
C LEU A 56 30.01 -7.20 9.76
N THR A 57 29.72 -8.27 10.48
CA THR A 57 29.51 -9.58 9.86
C THR A 57 28.36 -9.48 8.85
N GLU A 58 28.34 -10.36 7.84
CA GLU A 58 27.24 -10.38 6.86
C GLU A 58 25.87 -10.49 7.54
N ALA A 59 25.79 -11.20 8.66
CA ALA A 59 24.59 -11.33 9.48
C ALA A 59 24.16 -10.01 10.14
N GLU A 60 25.11 -9.22 10.66
CA GLU A 60 24.82 -7.91 11.26
C GLU A 60 24.42 -6.89 10.19
N TRP A 61 25.04 -6.93 9.00
CA TRP A 61 24.64 -6.07 7.88
C TRP A 61 23.23 -6.40 7.40
N ALA A 62 22.90 -7.69 7.25
CA ALA A 62 21.56 -8.14 6.89
C ALA A 62 20.52 -7.72 7.94
N ALA A 63 20.81 -7.89 9.23
CA ALA A 63 19.91 -7.48 10.30
C ALA A 63 19.67 -5.96 10.32
N GLN A 64 20.72 -5.17 10.10
CA GLN A 64 20.61 -3.71 10.03
C GLN A 64 19.82 -3.26 8.80
N GLN A 65 20.02 -3.91 7.64
CA GLN A 65 19.23 -3.61 6.44
C GLN A 65 17.74 -3.92 6.65
N MET A 66 17.41 -5.06 7.24
CA MET A 66 16.02 -5.40 7.59
C MET A 66 15.36 -4.37 8.50
N ASP A 67 16.12 -3.79 9.45
CA ASP A 67 15.64 -2.71 10.32
C ASP A 67 15.32 -1.43 9.54
N TYR A 68 16.19 -1.03 8.61
CA TYR A 68 15.94 0.10 7.73
C TYR A 68 14.74 -0.11 6.81
N ASP A 69 14.62 -1.30 6.23
CA ASP A 69 13.52 -1.66 5.35
C ASP A 69 12.17 -1.53 6.08
N GLY A 70 12.07 -2.10 7.29
CA GLY A 70 10.89 -1.97 8.13
C GLY A 70 10.56 -0.53 8.54
N ALA A 71 11.59 0.28 8.83
CA ALA A 71 11.41 1.69 9.18
C ALA A 71 10.88 2.51 7.98
N LEU A 72 11.37 2.25 6.77
CA LEU A 72 10.92 2.91 5.55
C LEU A 72 9.47 2.56 5.21
N ASP A 73 9.12 1.26 5.28
CA ASP A 73 7.75 0.79 5.09
C ASP A 73 6.80 1.41 6.13
N SER A 74 7.24 1.48 7.38
CA SER A 74 6.47 2.09 8.46
C SER A 74 6.24 3.58 8.25
N MET A 75 7.28 4.33 7.89
CA MET A 75 7.17 5.76 7.59
C MET A 75 6.21 5.99 6.41
N TRP A 76 6.34 5.19 5.35
CA TRP A 76 5.49 5.28 4.17
C TRP A 76 4.02 5.04 4.51
N LEU A 77 3.69 3.94 5.19
CA LEU A 77 2.31 3.60 5.53
C LEU A 77 1.68 4.55 6.55
N LEU A 78 2.44 5.09 7.51
CA LEU A 78 1.95 6.13 8.41
C LEU A 78 1.60 7.41 7.65
N LEU A 79 2.47 7.85 6.74
CA LEU A 79 2.20 9.01 5.88
C LEU A 79 0.98 8.76 5.00
N CYS A 80 0.94 7.64 4.30
CA CYS A 80 -0.16 7.29 3.40
C CYS A 80 -1.49 7.15 4.15
N GLY A 81 -1.51 6.49 5.32
CA GLY A 81 -2.70 6.41 6.16
C GLY A 81 -3.18 7.77 6.65
N ALA A 82 -2.27 8.70 7.01
CA ALA A 82 -2.63 10.07 7.37
C ALA A 82 -3.21 10.86 6.18
N LEU A 83 -2.67 10.67 4.96
CA LEU A 83 -3.22 11.25 3.73
C LEU A 83 -4.61 10.71 3.39
N VAL A 84 -4.85 9.40 3.58
CA VAL A 84 -6.19 8.81 3.40
C VAL A 84 -7.15 9.34 4.46
N MET A 85 -6.72 9.49 5.72
CA MET A 85 -7.52 10.12 6.76
C MET A 85 -7.89 11.57 6.40
N LEU A 86 -6.99 12.32 5.76
CA LEU A 86 -7.27 13.68 5.28
C LEU A 86 -8.40 13.73 4.22
N MET A 87 -8.68 12.62 3.52
CA MET A 87 -9.82 12.54 2.59
C MET A 87 -11.16 12.81 3.27
N HIS A 88 -11.32 12.53 4.57
CA HIS A 88 -12.53 12.87 5.33
C HIS A 88 -12.82 14.38 5.34
N ALA A 89 -11.77 15.22 5.42
CA ALA A 89 -11.93 16.66 5.26
C ALA A 89 -12.35 17.00 3.82
N GLY A 90 -11.83 16.28 2.83
CA GLY A 90 -12.21 16.41 1.43
C GLY A 90 -13.69 16.11 1.19
N PHE A 91 -14.18 14.96 1.66
CA PHE A 91 -15.60 14.59 1.61
C PHE A 91 -16.47 15.61 2.34
N ALA A 92 -16.08 16.04 3.53
CA ALA A 92 -16.83 17.04 4.30
C ALA A 92 -16.99 18.37 3.53
N MET A 93 -15.93 18.86 2.90
CA MET A 93 -15.99 20.11 2.11
C MET A 93 -16.78 19.92 0.81
N LEU A 94 -16.57 18.79 0.11
CA LEU A 94 -17.29 18.45 -1.12
C LEU A 94 -18.79 18.38 -0.88
N GLU A 95 -19.20 17.53 0.06
CA GLU A 95 -20.61 17.31 0.39
C GLU A 95 -21.27 18.58 0.92
N ALA A 96 -20.58 19.34 1.78
CA ALA A 96 -21.10 20.60 2.27
C ALA A 96 -21.36 21.54 1.09
N GLY A 97 -20.37 21.75 0.23
CA GLY A 97 -20.48 22.63 -0.95
C GLY A 97 -21.60 22.25 -1.92
N CYS A 98 -21.79 20.96 -2.17
CA CYS A 98 -22.81 20.41 -3.07
C CYS A 98 -24.23 20.44 -2.48
N CYS A 99 -24.38 20.39 -1.15
CA CYS A 99 -25.69 20.45 -0.50
C CYS A 99 -26.18 21.89 -0.32
N ARG A 100 -27.42 22.07 0.13
CA ARG A 100 -27.97 23.40 0.45
C ARG A 100 -27.41 23.90 1.77
N SER A 101 -27.14 25.19 1.86
CA SER A 101 -26.52 25.86 3.02
C SER A 101 -27.20 25.53 4.36
N LYS A 102 -28.53 25.47 4.40
CA LYS A 102 -29.31 25.13 5.61
C LYS A 102 -29.00 23.74 6.20
N ASN A 103 -28.41 22.84 5.41
CA ASN A 103 -28.09 21.47 5.82
C ASN A 103 -26.59 21.25 6.07
N ALA A 104 -25.74 22.27 5.89
CA ALA A 104 -24.28 22.12 5.98
C ALA A 104 -23.83 21.51 7.32
N GLN A 105 -24.40 21.95 8.46
CA GLN A 105 -24.08 21.38 9.77
C GLN A 105 -24.42 19.89 9.86
N ASN A 106 -25.55 19.47 9.28
CA ASN A 106 -25.96 18.06 9.27
C ASN A 106 -25.02 17.20 8.42
N VAL A 107 -24.54 17.74 7.30
CA VAL A 107 -23.57 17.07 6.42
C VAL A 107 -22.20 16.91 7.10
N LEU A 108 -21.69 17.98 7.70
CA LEU A 108 -20.41 17.94 8.43
C LEU A 108 -20.48 16.96 9.62
N MET A 109 -21.59 16.94 10.36
CA MET A 109 -21.79 15.99 11.45
C MET A 109 -21.71 14.54 10.98
N LYS A 110 -22.23 14.20 9.79
CA LYS A 110 -22.15 12.82 9.26
C LYS A 110 -20.72 12.40 8.95
N ASN A 111 -19.92 13.29 8.38
CA ASN A 111 -18.50 13.02 8.11
C ASN A 111 -17.74 12.77 9.42
N LEU A 112 -17.99 13.56 10.47
CA LEU A 112 -17.41 13.32 11.80
C LEU A 112 -17.90 12.01 12.43
N VAL A 113 -19.17 11.65 12.23
CA VAL A 113 -19.73 10.36 12.68
C VAL A 113 -19.07 9.19 11.95
N ASN A 114 -18.78 9.30 10.65
CA ASN A 114 -18.09 8.24 9.89
C ASN A 114 -16.70 7.96 10.48
N VAL A 115 -15.94 9.02 10.78
CA VAL A 115 -14.64 8.86 11.44
C VAL A 115 -14.84 8.25 12.82
N THR A 116 -15.61 8.88 13.70
CA THR A 116 -15.69 8.47 15.12
C THR A 116 -16.35 7.12 15.32
N VAL A 117 -17.57 6.94 14.81
CA VAL A 117 -18.35 5.70 14.96
C VAL A 117 -17.81 4.59 14.06
N GLY A 118 -17.36 4.92 12.84
CA GLY A 118 -16.71 3.95 11.96
C GLY A 118 -15.41 3.41 12.55
N THR A 119 -14.60 4.25 13.21
CA THR A 119 -13.41 3.78 13.96
C THR A 119 -13.78 2.76 15.03
N MET A 120 -14.85 3.00 15.79
CA MET A 120 -15.31 2.05 16.79
C MET A 120 -15.75 0.74 16.13
N GLY A 121 -16.53 0.80 15.04
CA GLY A 121 -16.93 -0.39 14.28
C GLY A 121 -15.73 -1.21 13.81
N TRP A 122 -14.71 -0.53 13.25
CA TRP A 122 -13.48 -1.15 12.79
C TRP A 122 -12.67 -1.79 13.93
N PHE A 123 -12.52 -1.09 15.06
CA PHE A 123 -11.78 -1.57 16.21
C PHE A 123 -12.43 -2.78 16.91
N PHE A 124 -13.74 -2.71 17.16
CA PHE A 124 -14.46 -3.76 17.88
C PHE A 124 -14.63 -5.04 17.05
N PHE A 125 -14.96 -4.89 15.76
CA PHE A 125 -15.35 -6.02 14.92
C PHE A 125 -14.65 -6.04 13.56
N GLY A 126 -14.50 -4.87 12.93
CA GLY A 126 -14.11 -4.80 11.52
C GLY A 126 -12.74 -5.41 11.22
N TRP A 127 -11.70 -5.10 12.01
CA TRP A 127 -10.39 -5.72 11.83
C TRP A 127 -10.47 -7.25 11.97
N GLY A 128 -11.12 -7.75 13.03
CA GLY A 128 -11.19 -9.19 13.27
C GLY A 128 -11.94 -9.94 12.17
N ILE A 129 -13.00 -9.36 11.60
CA ILE A 129 -13.73 -9.94 10.46
C ILE A 129 -12.93 -9.84 9.17
N ALA A 130 -12.22 -8.73 8.93
CA ALA A 130 -11.46 -8.53 7.70
C ALA A 130 -10.17 -9.35 7.69
N PHE A 131 -9.33 -9.14 8.71
CA PHE A 131 -7.94 -9.59 8.77
C PHE A 131 -7.67 -10.67 9.83
N GLY A 132 -8.62 -10.95 10.73
CA GLY A 132 -8.48 -11.92 11.82
C GLY A 132 -8.61 -13.38 11.39
N GLY A 133 -7.85 -13.84 10.40
CA GLY A 133 -7.90 -15.22 9.91
C GLY A 133 -7.35 -16.26 10.90
N ASP A 134 -7.63 -17.54 10.61
CA ASP A 134 -7.26 -18.68 11.46
C ASP A 134 -5.83 -19.16 11.14
N ALA A 135 -5.07 -19.57 12.15
CA ALA A 135 -3.79 -20.23 11.96
C ALA A 135 -3.94 -21.52 11.13
N ALA A 136 -5.07 -22.22 11.23
CA ALA A 136 -5.37 -23.43 10.44
C ALA A 136 -5.51 -23.17 8.93
N THR A 137 -5.78 -21.94 8.52
CA THR A 137 -5.87 -21.50 7.11
C THR A 137 -4.64 -20.71 6.66
N GLY A 138 -3.57 -20.68 7.45
CA GLY A 138 -2.39 -19.85 7.19
C GLY A 138 -2.68 -18.35 7.34
N GLY A 139 -3.60 -17.98 8.22
CA GLY A 139 -4.00 -16.57 8.45
C GLY A 139 -5.05 -16.04 7.46
N LYS A 140 -5.57 -16.87 6.54
CA LYS A 140 -6.59 -16.46 5.55
C LYS A 140 -8.00 -16.45 6.15
N ALA A 141 -8.83 -15.53 5.68
CA ALA A 141 -10.25 -15.43 6.04
C ALA A 141 -11.14 -15.86 4.86
N LEU A 142 -11.37 -17.18 4.69
CA LEU A 142 -12.06 -17.71 3.51
C LEU A 142 -13.43 -17.03 3.25
N TRP A 143 -14.18 -16.81 4.34
CA TRP A 143 -15.49 -16.16 4.32
C TRP A 143 -15.54 -14.94 5.24
N ILE A 144 -15.09 -15.08 6.48
CA ILE A 144 -14.91 -14.02 7.47
C ILE A 144 -13.77 -14.43 8.42
N GLY A 145 -13.08 -13.47 8.99
CA GLY A 145 -12.14 -13.68 10.09
C GLY A 145 -12.85 -13.91 11.43
N SER A 146 -12.15 -14.57 12.34
CA SER A 146 -12.67 -15.02 13.64
C SER A 146 -11.72 -14.74 14.82
N GLY A 147 -10.61 -14.03 14.60
CA GLY A 147 -9.61 -13.69 15.62
C GLY A 147 -9.25 -12.21 15.64
N GLN A 148 -8.33 -11.84 16.53
CA GLN A 148 -7.75 -10.48 16.60
C GLN A 148 -8.77 -9.33 16.83
N PHE A 149 -9.95 -9.65 17.36
CA PHE A 149 -10.89 -8.63 17.82
C PHE A 149 -10.27 -7.79 18.94
N LEU A 150 -10.58 -6.49 18.99
CA LEU A 150 -10.07 -5.62 20.05
C LEU A 150 -8.53 -5.58 20.15
N SER A 151 -7.83 -5.74 19.01
CA SER A 151 -6.36 -5.85 18.94
C SER A 151 -5.77 -7.03 19.73
N ASP A 152 -6.57 -8.06 19.98
CA ASP A 152 -6.08 -9.28 20.63
C ASP A 152 -4.91 -9.88 19.84
N GLY A 153 -3.83 -10.17 20.55
CA GLY A 153 -2.59 -10.66 19.96
C GLY A 153 -1.87 -9.67 19.04
N PHE A 154 -2.12 -8.36 19.08
CA PHE A 154 -1.33 -7.35 18.34
C PHE A 154 0.03 -7.04 18.98
N ILE A 155 0.18 -7.35 20.27
CA ILE A 155 1.42 -7.17 21.01
C ILE A 155 1.75 -8.51 21.64
N THR A 156 2.88 -9.08 21.26
CA THR A 156 3.47 -10.22 21.96
C THR A 156 4.68 -9.72 22.74
N HIS A 157 4.64 -9.91 24.06
CA HIS A 157 5.76 -9.59 24.93
C HIS A 157 6.64 -10.84 25.05
N SER A 158 7.84 -10.80 24.46
CA SER A 158 8.91 -11.76 24.74
C SER A 158 10.06 -11.02 25.42
N ASP A 159 10.47 -11.48 26.60
CA ASP A 159 11.66 -11.01 27.33
C ASP A 159 11.83 -9.47 27.43
N GLY A 160 10.73 -8.74 27.64
CA GLY A 160 10.76 -7.29 27.84
C GLY A 160 10.83 -6.44 26.56
N VAL A 161 10.76 -7.07 25.38
CA VAL A 161 10.68 -6.39 24.08
C VAL A 161 9.29 -6.62 23.46
N VAL A 162 8.68 -5.55 22.93
CA VAL A 162 7.48 -5.64 22.08
C VAL A 162 7.92 -6.23 20.74
N SER A 163 7.65 -7.51 20.48
CA SER A 163 7.93 -8.06 19.15
C SER A 163 6.84 -7.59 18.19
N ALA A 164 7.18 -6.80 17.18
CA ALA A 164 6.29 -6.58 16.05
C ALA A 164 6.02 -7.94 15.38
N LEU A 165 4.74 -8.24 15.12
CA LEU A 165 4.33 -9.52 14.57
C LEU A 165 4.66 -9.62 13.09
N GLY A 166 5.73 -10.35 12.79
CA GLY A 166 6.02 -11.03 11.53
C GLY A 166 6.51 -12.44 11.86
N ALA A 167 6.38 -13.41 10.94
CA ALA A 167 6.94 -14.74 11.19
C ALA A 167 8.46 -14.61 11.47
N PRO A 168 9.01 -15.27 12.51
CA PRO A 168 10.45 -15.25 12.75
C PRO A 168 11.20 -15.70 11.49
N GLY A 169 11.95 -14.79 10.87
CA GLY A 169 12.70 -15.04 9.63
C GLY A 169 12.10 -14.51 8.32
N SER A 170 10.97 -13.79 8.33
CA SER A 170 10.29 -13.32 7.11
C SER A 170 10.76 -11.97 6.55
N GLY A 171 11.76 -11.30 7.13
CA GLY A 171 12.26 -10.02 6.60
C GLY A 171 11.34 -8.81 6.79
N GLN A 172 10.08 -8.98 7.22
CA GLN A 172 9.10 -7.90 7.33
C GLN A 172 8.91 -7.47 8.79
N ILE A 173 9.52 -6.34 9.15
CA ILE A 173 9.28 -5.66 10.44
C ILE A 173 8.06 -4.74 10.26
N ARG A 174 6.88 -5.32 10.02
CA ARG A 174 5.61 -4.58 9.89
C ARG A 174 4.72 -4.91 11.08
N SER A 175 4.31 -3.88 11.83
CA SER A 175 3.41 -4.10 12.98
C SER A 175 1.94 -4.23 12.54
N ARG A 176 1.16 -5.08 13.22
CA ARG A 176 -0.29 -5.17 12.96
C ARG A 176 -1.01 -3.85 13.23
N GLN A 177 -0.49 -3.02 14.12
CA GLN A 177 -1.00 -1.68 14.42
C GLN A 177 -0.87 -0.74 13.22
N LEU A 178 0.25 -0.84 12.49
CA LEU A 178 0.47 -0.07 11.27
C LEU A 178 -0.53 -0.48 10.18
N ASP A 179 -0.68 -1.79 9.96
CA ASP A 179 -1.66 -2.31 9.00
C ASP A 179 -3.09 -1.94 9.40
N TRP A 180 -3.40 -2.03 10.70
CA TRP A 180 -4.68 -1.58 11.25
C TRP A 180 -4.94 -0.12 10.96
N PHE A 181 -3.96 0.76 11.17
CA PHE A 181 -4.09 2.20 10.92
C PHE A 181 -4.31 2.49 9.43
N PHE A 182 -3.52 1.87 8.56
CA PHE A 182 -3.67 2.06 7.12
C PHE A 182 -5.03 1.56 6.62
N GLN A 183 -5.43 0.34 6.99
CA GLN A 183 -6.70 -0.27 6.56
C GLN A 183 -7.94 0.41 7.19
N TRP A 184 -7.81 0.92 8.42
CA TRP A 184 -8.83 1.74 9.07
C TRP A 184 -9.15 3.00 8.24
N ALA A 185 -8.13 3.65 7.69
CA ALA A 185 -8.31 4.84 6.88
C ALA A 185 -9.14 4.54 5.62
N PHE A 186 -8.92 3.38 4.98
CA PHE A 186 -9.70 2.92 3.82
C PHE A 186 -11.14 2.56 4.20
N CYS A 187 -11.32 1.80 5.30
CA CYS A 187 -12.65 1.42 5.80
C CYS A 187 -13.52 2.66 6.06
N THR A 188 -12.97 3.64 6.77
CA THR A 188 -13.72 4.85 7.11
C THR A 188 -13.97 5.74 5.89
N ALA A 189 -13.02 5.83 4.95
CA ALA A 189 -13.22 6.50 3.67
C ALA A 189 -14.34 5.81 2.84
N GLY A 190 -14.41 4.48 2.83
CA GLY A 190 -15.50 3.74 2.18
C GLY A 190 -16.87 4.04 2.81
N ALA A 191 -16.93 4.10 4.14
CA ALA A 191 -18.16 4.43 4.86
C ALA A 191 -18.66 5.86 4.57
N THR A 192 -17.76 6.80 4.31
CA THR A 192 -18.14 8.20 4.03
C THR A 192 -18.69 8.45 2.63
N ILE A 193 -18.55 7.51 1.70
CA ILE A 193 -19.20 7.63 0.38
C ILE A 193 -20.72 7.77 0.52
N VAL A 194 -21.30 7.10 1.51
CA VAL A 194 -22.75 7.08 1.70
C VAL A 194 -23.29 8.37 2.30
N SER A 195 -22.52 9.14 3.08
CA SER A 195 -23.01 10.40 3.68
C SER A 195 -23.51 11.37 2.61
N GLY A 196 -22.77 11.49 1.51
CA GLY A 196 -23.14 12.30 0.36
C GLY A 196 -24.46 11.84 -0.28
N GLY A 197 -24.58 10.54 -0.58
CA GLY A 197 -25.78 9.98 -1.20
C GLY A 197 -27.05 10.18 -0.37
N VAL A 198 -26.96 10.05 0.96
CA VAL A 198 -28.11 10.22 1.86
C VAL A 198 -28.22 11.63 2.47
N ALA A 199 -27.47 12.60 1.94
CA ALA A 199 -27.43 13.95 2.49
C ALA A 199 -28.82 14.62 2.54
N GLU A 200 -28.96 15.57 3.48
CA GLU A 200 -30.15 16.41 3.73
C GLU A 200 -31.43 15.72 4.22
N ARG A 201 -31.53 14.39 4.23
CA ARG A 201 -32.79 13.69 4.61
C ARG A 201 -32.67 12.52 5.58
N VAL A 202 -31.49 11.90 5.73
CA VAL A 202 -31.28 10.89 6.77
C VAL A 202 -31.17 11.52 8.17
N ARG A 203 -31.71 10.84 9.18
CA ARG A 203 -31.59 11.22 10.59
C ARG A 203 -30.22 10.78 11.14
N SER A 204 -29.59 11.61 11.97
CA SER A 204 -28.23 11.35 12.46
C SER A 204 -28.06 10.01 13.22
N PRO A 205 -28.96 9.58 14.12
CA PRO A 205 -28.81 8.29 14.80
C PRO A 205 -28.88 7.10 13.84
N THR A 206 -29.78 7.15 12.85
CA THR A 206 -29.87 6.12 11.80
C THR A 206 -28.59 6.06 10.98
N TYR A 207 -28.00 7.22 10.68
CA TYR A 207 -26.74 7.30 9.97
C TYR A 207 -25.57 6.76 10.80
N ALA A 208 -25.52 7.04 12.11
CA ALA A 208 -24.50 6.49 13.00
C ALA A 208 -24.56 4.95 13.07
N ALA A 209 -25.76 4.38 13.17
CA ALA A 209 -25.96 2.93 13.13
C ALA A 209 -25.48 2.34 11.79
N TYR A 210 -25.80 3.00 10.68
CA TYR A 210 -25.29 2.61 9.35
C TYR A 210 -23.75 2.66 9.30
N ALA A 211 -23.12 3.75 9.73
CA ALA A 211 -21.67 3.90 9.71
C ALA A 211 -20.97 2.81 10.55
N PHE A 212 -21.55 2.47 11.70
CA PHE A 212 -21.07 1.36 12.52
C PHE A 212 -21.16 0.02 11.76
N VAL A 213 -22.33 -0.32 11.19
CA VAL A 213 -22.54 -1.59 10.48
C VAL A 213 -21.67 -1.70 9.22
N MET A 214 -21.48 -0.59 8.51
CA MET A 214 -20.60 -0.53 7.34
C MET A 214 -19.17 -0.90 7.73
N ALA A 215 -18.64 -0.28 8.79
CA ALA A 215 -17.26 -0.49 9.25
C ALA A 215 -17.05 -1.78 10.07
N ALA A 216 -18.09 -2.27 10.75
CA ALA A 216 -18.04 -3.46 11.59
C ALA A 216 -18.32 -4.75 10.82
N PHE A 217 -19.02 -4.69 9.68
CA PHE A 217 -19.47 -5.90 8.98
C PHE A 217 -19.38 -5.79 7.45
N ILE A 218 -20.10 -4.87 6.81
CA ILE A 218 -20.26 -4.88 5.34
C ILE A 218 -18.91 -4.76 4.62
N TYR A 219 -18.12 -3.73 4.94
CA TYR A 219 -16.80 -3.52 4.35
C TYR A 219 -15.80 -4.62 4.75
N PRO A 220 -15.64 -4.97 6.03
CA PRO A 220 -14.76 -6.06 6.46
C PRO A 220 -14.98 -7.40 5.77
N VAL A 221 -16.23 -7.79 5.55
CA VAL A 221 -16.58 -9.04 4.87
C VAL A 221 -16.06 -9.03 3.43
N ILE A 222 -16.19 -7.91 2.73
CA ILE A 222 -15.67 -7.76 1.36
C ILE A 222 -14.15 -7.83 1.35
N VAL A 223 -13.47 -7.21 2.32
CA VAL A 223 -12.01 -7.33 2.50
C VAL A 223 -11.61 -8.78 2.74
N ALA A 224 -12.31 -9.50 3.62
CA ALA A 224 -12.06 -10.92 3.89
C ALA A 224 -12.12 -11.76 2.61
N TRP A 225 -13.16 -11.57 1.79
CA TRP A 225 -13.34 -12.31 0.54
C TRP A 225 -12.25 -12.07 -0.48
N THR A 226 -11.61 -10.89 -0.44
CA THR A 226 -10.72 -10.39 -1.48
C THR A 226 -9.28 -10.29 -0.97
N TRP A 227 -8.93 -9.17 -0.36
CA TRP A 227 -7.60 -8.81 0.12
C TRP A 227 -7.01 -9.76 1.16
N GLN A 228 -7.84 -10.50 1.90
CA GLN A 228 -7.37 -11.46 2.91
C GLN A 228 -7.42 -12.92 2.49
N GLY A 229 -7.32 -13.17 1.19
CA GLY A 229 -7.16 -14.50 0.63
C GLY A 229 -8.45 -15.34 0.71
N GLY A 230 -9.60 -14.67 0.73
CA GLY A 230 -10.91 -15.30 0.77
C GLY A 230 -11.30 -15.97 -0.55
N TRP A 231 -12.54 -16.45 -0.64
CA TRP A 231 -13.00 -17.23 -1.80
C TRP A 231 -12.89 -16.49 -3.15
N LEU A 232 -12.92 -15.15 -3.18
CA LEU A 232 -12.72 -14.38 -4.42
C LEU A 232 -11.25 -14.34 -4.85
N SER A 233 -10.29 -14.52 -3.94
CA SER A 233 -8.86 -14.42 -4.28
C SER A 233 -8.38 -15.53 -5.21
N GLY A 234 -9.10 -16.65 -5.28
CA GLY A 234 -8.79 -17.79 -6.15
C GLY A 234 -9.96 -18.23 -7.04
N ILE A 235 -11.02 -17.42 -7.13
CA ILE A 235 -12.22 -17.79 -7.89
C ILE A 235 -11.87 -18.04 -9.36
N PHE A 236 -12.44 -19.11 -9.92
CA PHE A 236 -12.21 -19.57 -11.30
C PHE A 236 -10.73 -19.84 -11.66
N GLY A 237 -9.86 -20.01 -10.66
CA GLY A 237 -8.42 -20.28 -10.86
C GLY A 237 -7.59 -19.06 -11.29
N VAL A 238 -8.19 -17.86 -11.30
CA VAL A 238 -7.51 -16.60 -11.68
C VAL A 238 -7.57 -15.53 -10.59
N GLY A 239 -8.61 -15.56 -9.75
CA GLY A 239 -8.77 -14.63 -8.64
C GLY A 239 -9.32 -13.25 -9.03
N PHE A 240 -9.86 -12.56 -8.04
CA PHE A 240 -10.32 -11.18 -8.13
C PHE A 240 -9.15 -10.21 -7.88
N MET A 241 -9.01 -9.21 -8.75
CA MET A 241 -7.95 -8.19 -8.66
C MET A 241 -8.57 -6.82 -8.34
N ASP A 242 -8.04 -6.17 -7.31
CA ASP A 242 -8.35 -4.78 -6.95
C ASP A 242 -7.18 -4.20 -6.16
N PHE A 243 -6.32 -3.43 -6.82
CA PHE A 243 -5.05 -2.95 -6.26
C PHE A 243 -5.24 -2.07 -5.01
N ALA A 244 -6.08 -1.03 -5.11
CA ALA A 244 -6.30 -0.08 -4.03
C ALA A 244 -7.77 0.06 -3.60
N GLY A 245 -8.72 -0.62 -4.22
CA GLY A 245 -10.10 -0.69 -3.68
C GLY A 245 -11.18 -0.02 -4.53
N SER A 246 -11.12 -0.08 -5.87
CA SER A 246 -12.27 0.38 -6.68
C SER A 246 -13.50 -0.50 -6.49
N GLY A 247 -13.32 -1.81 -6.30
CA GLY A 247 -14.37 -2.73 -5.93
C GLY A 247 -14.66 -2.67 -4.43
N ILE A 248 -13.62 -2.79 -3.63
CA ILE A 248 -13.74 -3.03 -2.19
C ILE A 248 -14.18 -1.78 -1.43
N VAL A 249 -13.67 -0.60 -1.80
CA VAL A 249 -14.03 0.68 -1.16
C VAL A 249 -15.12 1.38 -1.98
N HIS A 250 -14.84 1.67 -3.25
CA HIS A 250 -15.72 2.55 -4.04
C HIS A 250 -17.00 1.86 -4.49
N LEU A 251 -16.93 0.67 -5.09
CA LEU A 251 -18.14 -0.03 -5.53
C LEU A 251 -19.02 -0.41 -4.33
N ALA A 252 -18.44 -0.93 -3.25
CA ALA A 252 -19.17 -1.23 -2.02
C ALA A 252 -19.87 -0.01 -1.42
N GLY A 253 -19.14 1.12 -1.29
CA GLY A 253 -19.69 2.38 -0.81
C GLY A 253 -20.76 2.96 -1.74
N GLY A 254 -20.53 2.90 -3.06
CA GLY A 254 -21.45 3.42 -4.07
C GLY A 254 -22.75 2.61 -4.17
N ILE A 255 -22.70 1.28 -4.07
CA ILE A 255 -23.90 0.43 -4.00
C ILE A 255 -24.67 0.75 -2.72
N SER A 256 -23.97 0.91 -1.60
CA SER A 256 -24.59 1.29 -0.32
C SER A 256 -25.24 2.68 -0.39
N ALA A 257 -24.61 3.64 -1.09
CA ALA A 257 -25.17 4.98 -1.32
C ALA A 257 -26.43 4.93 -2.20
N LEU A 258 -26.42 4.12 -3.26
CA LEU A 258 -27.58 3.92 -4.12
C LEU A 258 -28.74 3.30 -3.35
N ALA A 259 -28.48 2.21 -2.63
CA ALA A 259 -29.47 1.54 -1.81
C ALA A 259 -30.07 2.49 -0.75
N GLY A 260 -29.22 3.22 -0.03
CA GLY A 260 -29.65 4.21 0.96
C GLY A 260 -30.50 5.32 0.34
N THR A 261 -30.13 5.80 -0.85
CA THR A 261 -30.88 6.83 -1.58
C THR A 261 -32.24 6.33 -2.05
N MET A 262 -32.31 5.09 -2.57
CA MET A 262 -33.57 4.48 -3.01
C MET A 262 -34.53 4.26 -1.84
N VAL A 263 -34.03 3.81 -0.68
CA VAL A 263 -34.84 3.57 0.52
C VAL A 263 -35.38 4.89 1.11
N LEU A 264 -34.56 5.94 1.16
CA LEU A 264 -34.99 7.25 1.67
C LEU A 264 -35.92 7.99 0.70
N GLY A 265 -35.85 7.65 -0.58
CA GLY A 265 -36.49 8.40 -1.64
C GLY A 265 -35.87 9.80 -1.82
N PRO A 266 -36.46 10.60 -2.73
CA PRO A 266 -35.89 11.89 -3.07
C PRO A 266 -36.15 12.98 -2.04
N ARG A 267 -35.25 13.97 -1.98
CA ARG A 267 -35.46 15.16 -1.17
C ARG A 267 -36.72 15.87 -1.65
N LYS A 268 -37.54 16.33 -0.70
CA LYS A 268 -38.81 17.01 -0.98
C LYS A 268 -38.58 18.19 -1.94
N GLY A 269 -39.22 18.16 -3.10
CA GLY A 269 -39.14 19.22 -4.13
C GLY A 269 -38.04 19.03 -5.17
N ARG A 270 -37.20 17.99 -5.09
CA ARG A 270 -36.01 17.82 -5.96
C ARG A 270 -36.34 17.78 -7.45
N PHE A 271 -37.44 17.12 -7.82
CA PHE A 271 -37.82 16.91 -9.22
C PHE A 271 -38.89 17.88 -9.69
N GLU A 272 -39.52 18.60 -8.77
CA GLU A 272 -40.47 19.68 -9.04
C GLU A 272 -39.74 21.02 -9.24
N HIS A 273 -38.71 21.29 -8.43
CA HIS A 273 -37.94 22.55 -8.39
C HIS A 273 -36.43 22.26 -8.35
N PRO A 274 -35.86 21.70 -9.44
CA PRO A 274 -34.45 21.28 -9.47
C PRO A 274 -33.46 22.42 -9.20
N GLU A 275 -33.81 23.66 -9.56
CA GLU A 275 -33.01 24.87 -9.34
C GLU A 275 -32.73 25.16 -7.86
N LEU A 276 -33.57 24.67 -6.95
CA LEU A 276 -33.39 24.86 -5.50
C LEU A 276 -32.33 23.92 -4.90
N PHE A 277 -31.77 23.01 -5.71
CA PHE A 277 -30.82 21.97 -5.31
C PHE A 277 -29.44 22.13 -5.95
N GLU A 278 -29.18 23.28 -6.58
CA GLU A 278 -27.83 23.63 -7.01
C GLU A 278 -26.88 23.76 -5.81
N ALA A 279 -25.58 23.50 -6.07
CA ALA A 279 -24.54 23.57 -5.06
C ALA A 279 -24.49 24.98 -4.43
N HIS A 280 -24.56 25.06 -3.11
CA HIS A 280 -24.58 26.37 -2.43
C HIS A 280 -23.18 27.02 -2.39
N SER A 281 -22.10 26.24 -2.51
CA SER A 281 -20.73 26.74 -2.48
C SER A 281 -19.79 25.89 -3.35
N LEU A 282 -19.57 26.35 -4.59
CA LEU A 282 -18.56 25.77 -5.48
C LEU A 282 -17.14 25.85 -4.92
N PRO A 283 -16.69 26.92 -4.21
CA PRO A 283 -15.37 26.94 -3.61
C PRO A 283 -15.13 25.78 -2.62
N LEU A 284 -16.14 25.42 -1.82
CA LEU A 284 -16.04 24.27 -0.92
C LEU A 284 -15.99 22.95 -1.69
N ALA A 285 -16.80 22.81 -2.75
CA ALA A 285 -16.77 21.62 -3.61
C ALA A 285 -15.40 21.41 -4.28
N VAL A 286 -14.81 22.50 -4.79
CA VAL A 286 -13.48 22.51 -5.40
C VAL A 286 -12.40 22.20 -4.37
N LEU A 287 -12.43 22.84 -3.20
CA LEU A 287 -11.49 22.56 -2.11
C LEU A 287 -11.56 21.08 -1.69
N GLY A 288 -12.77 20.55 -1.53
CA GLY A 288 -12.99 19.14 -1.22
C GLY A 288 -12.36 18.22 -2.26
N THR A 289 -12.57 18.51 -3.55
CA THR A 289 -11.99 17.75 -4.66
C THR A 289 -10.47 17.75 -4.64
N PHE A 290 -9.83 18.90 -4.38
CA PHE A 290 -8.37 18.97 -4.27
C PHE A 290 -7.83 18.17 -3.08
N ILE A 291 -8.50 18.25 -1.93
CA ILE A 291 -8.12 17.46 -0.75
C ILE A 291 -8.27 15.96 -1.04
N LEU A 292 -9.35 15.55 -1.73
CA LEU A 292 -9.56 14.16 -2.13
C LEU A 292 -8.49 13.67 -3.10
N TRP A 293 -8.14 14.45 -4.13
CA TRP A 293 -7.04 14.11 -5.03
C TRP A 293 -5.73 13.99 -4.25
N PHE A 294 -5.41 14.96 -3.39
CA PHE A 294 -4.19 14.92 -2.58
C PHE A 294 -4.14 13.68 -1.67
N GLY A 295 -5.24 13.35 -0.99
CA GLY A 295 -5.36 12.14 -0.17
C GLY A 295 -5.25 10.85 -1.00
N TRP A 296 -5.63 10.88 -2.27
CA TRP A 296 -5.50 9.74 -3.19
C TRP A 296 -4.05 9.31 -3.44
N TYR A 297 -3.07 10.17 -3.20
CA TYR A 297 -1.65 9.78 -3.21
C TYR A 297 -1.25 8.94 -1.99
N GLY A 298 -2.00 9.03 -0.89
CA GLY A 298 -1.93 8.05 0.20
C GLY A 298 -2.68 6.76 -0.11
N PHE A 299 -3.79 6.88 -0.84
CA PHE A 299 -4.67 5.76 -1.16
C PHE A 299 -4.05 4.80 -2.19
N ASN A 300 -3.74 5.30 -3.39
CA ASN A 300 -3.24 4.46 -4.47
C ASN A 300 -1.75 4.07 -4.26
N PRO A 301 -0.78 5.02 -4.26
CA PRO A 301 0.62 4.67 -3.99
C PRO A 301 0.86 3.96 -2.65
N GLY A 302 0.10 4.30 -1.61
CA GLY A 302 0.20 3.62 -0.31
C GLY A 302 -0.17 2.13 -0.39
N SER A 303 -1.00 1.74 -1.35
CA SER A 303 -1.38 0.34 -1.59
C SER A 303 -0.26 -0.50 -2.23
N VAL A 304 0.93 0.06 -2.48
CA VAL A 304 2.16 -0.72 -2.69
C VAL A 304 2.60 -1.42 -1.40
N LEU A 305 2.14 -0.94 -0.23
CA LEU A 305 2.39 -1.48 1.10
C LEU A 305 3.85 -1.45 1.59
N GLY A 306 4.75 -0.82 0.84
CA GLY A 306 6.16 -0.65 1.20
C GLY A 306 6.91 0.37 0.34
N MET A 307 8.08 0.77 0.81
CA MET A 307 9.02 1.73 0.22
C MET A 307 10.49 1.39 0.57
N HIS A 308 10.77 0.14 0.94
CA HIS A 308 12.09 -0.29 1.41
C HIS A 308 13.13 -0.45 0.29
N ASP A 309 12.71 -0.63 -0.97
CA ASP A 309 13.62 -0.89 -2.08
C ASP A 309 13.31 -0.08 -3.35
N ALA A 310 14.19 -0.19 -4.34
CA ALA A 310 14.03 0.50 -5.62
C ALA A 310 12.80 0.02 -6.40
N ALA A 311 12.41 -1.25 -6.29
CA ALA A 311 11.29 -1.82 -7.04
C ALA A 311 9.95 -1.29 -6.52
N THR A 312 9.74 -1.33 -5.21
CA THR A 312 8.57 -0.75 -4.52
C THR A 312 8.48 0.76 -4.75
N GLY A 313 9.61 1.47 -4.70
CA GLY A 313 9.66 2.90 -5.04
C GLY A 313 9.28 3.21 -6.49
N MET A 314 9.78 2.43 -7.45
CA MET A 314 9.40 2.59 -8.87
C MET A 314 7.91 2.29 -9.11
N LEU A 315 7.36 1.26 -8.45
CA LEU A 315 5.95 0.93 -8.54
C LEU A 315 5.07 2.06 -7.96
N ALA A 316 5.41 2.57 -6.78
CA ALA A 316 4.69 3.69 -6.17
C ALA A 316 4.70 4.95 -7.07
N ALA A 317 5.83 5.23 -7.72
CA ALA A 317 5.94 6.34 -8.67
C ALA A 317 5.02 6.15 -9.90
N GLN A 318 4.97 4.94 -10.47
CA GLN A 318 4.05 4.62 -11.55
C GLN A 318 2.59 4.74 -11.11
N VAL A 319 2.24 4.20 -9.94
CA VAL A 319 0.89 4.29 -9.38
C VAL A 319 0.47 5.74 -9.21
N ALA A 320 1.37 6.62 -8.74
CA ALA A 320 1.11 8.05 -8.62
C ALA A 320 0.89 8.71 -9.99
N MET A 321 1.69 8.35 -11.00
CA MET A 321 1.53 8.84 -12.38
C MET A 321 0.18 8.42 -12.97
N ASN A 322 -0.18 7.14 -12.84
CA ASN A 322 -1.46 6.60 -13.32
C ASN A 322 -2.66 7.26 -12.64
N THR A 323 -2.57 7.46 -11.32
CA THR A 323 -3.57 8.18 -10.51
C THR A 323 -3.78 9.60 -11.03
N THR A 324 -2.69 10.32 -11.27
CA THR A 324 -2.70 11.72 -11.73
C THR A 324 -3.29 11.85 -13.13
N LEU A 325 -2.85 11.01 -14.07
CA LEU A 325 -3.28 11.06 -15.46
C LEU A 325 -4.78 10.71 -15.59
N SER A 326 -5.23 9.67 -14.89
CA SER A 326 -6.63 9.26 -14.91
C SER A 326 -7.56 10.33 -14.33
N ALA A 327 -7.16 10.97 -13.21
CA ALA A 327 -7.88 12.08 -12.61
C ALA A 327 -8.05 13.26 -13.57
N ALA A 328 -6.93 13.68 -14.20
CA ALA A 328 -6.92 14.80 -15.13
C ALA A 328 -7.83 14.55 -16.33
N ILE A 329 -7.70 13.41 -17.00
CA ILE A 329 -8.49 13.10 -18.19
C ILE A 329 -9.96 12.83 -17.86
N GLY A 330 -10.28 12.22 -16.72
CA GLY A 330 -11.65 12.06 -16.23
C GLY A 330 -12.34 13.41 -16.04
N GLY A 331 -11.65 14.36 -15.39
CA GLY A 331 -12.11 15.74 -15.23
C GLY A 331 -12.36 16.43 -16.58
N MET A 332 -11.38 16.39 -17.47
CA MET A 332 -11.49 16.98 -18.81
C MET A 332 -12.64 16.37 -19.61
N THR A 333 -12.83 15.05 -19.53
CA THR A 333 -13.89 14.34 -20.26
C THR A 333 -15.27 14.85 -19.86
N VAL A 334 -15.54 14.91 -18.55
CA VAL A 334 -16.85 15.39 -18.06
C VAL A 334 -17.03 16.86 -18.35
N PHE A 335 -16.00 17.69 -18.16
CA PHE A 335 -16.07 19.12 -18.43
C PHE A 335 -16.41 19.41 -19.90
N VAL A 336 -15.69 18.78 -20.83
CA VAL A 336 -15.92 18.95 -22.27
C VAL A 336 -17.30 18.43 -22.66
N LEU A 337 -17.65 17.23 -22.18
CA LEU A 337 -18.96 16.62 -22.47
C LEU A 337 -20.11 17.51 -21.97
N ARG A 338 -20.05 17.98 -20.72
CA ARG A 338 -21.09 18.87 -20.17
C ARG A 338 -21.12 20.22 -20.84
N TYR A 339 -19.98 20.78 -21.26
CA TYR A 339 -19.97 22.01 -22.05
C TYR A 339 -20.75 21.84 -23.36
N PHE A 340 -20.56 20.73 -24.08
CA PHE A 340 -21.32 20.48 -25.30
C PHE A 340 -22.81 20.16 -25.06
N LEU A 341 -23.15 19.50 -23.95
CA LEU A 341 -24.55 19.17 -23.62
C LEU A 341 -25.35 20.36 -23.06
N THR A 342 -24.70 21.24 -22.29
CA THR A 342 -25.37 22.29 -21.52
C THR A 342 -25.05 23.70 -21.97
N HIS A 343 -24.02 23.87 -22.82
CA HIS A 343 -23.46 25.17 -23.23
C HIS A 343 -22.98 26.04 -22.04
N LYS A 344 -22.63 25.43 -20.91
CA LYS A 344 -22.16 26.10 -19.69
C LYS A 344 -20.85 25.48 -19.20
N TYR A 345 -20.03 26.29 -18.54
CA TYR A 345 -18.87 25.80 -17.80
C TYR A 345 -19.32 25.23 -16.46
N ASP A 346 -19.46 23.92 -16.40
CA ASP A 346 -19.89 23.21 -15.20
C ASP A 346 -18.69 22.78 -14.34
N VAL A 347 -18.36 23.60 -13.36
CA VAL A 347 -17.27 23.34 -12.40
C VAL A 347 -17.58 22.14 -11.50
N GLY A 348 -18.84 21.93 -11.11
CA GLY A 348 -19.23 20.76 -10.31
C GLY A 348 -19.08 19.47 -11.11
N GLY A 349 -19.46 19.50 -12.39
CA GLY A 349 -19.21 18.43 -13.35
C GLY A 349 -17.72 18.11 -13.50
N LEU A 350 -16.86 19.12 -13.64
CA LEU A 350 -15.40 18.93 -13.66
C LEU A 350 -14.90 18.27 -12.37
N CYS A 351 -15.36 18.72 -11.19
CA CYS A 351 -15.00 18.11 -9.91
C CYS A 351 -15.34 16.61 -9.87
N ASN A 352 -16.58 16.25 -10.20
CA ASN A 352 -17.00 14.86 -10.22
C ASN A 352 -16.29 14.05 -11.31
N GLY A 353 -15.92 14.65 -12.44
CA GLY A 353 -15.10 14.00 -13.46
C GLY A 353 -13.70 13.65 -12.97
N ILE A 354 -13.07 14.53 -12.19
CA ILE A 354 -11.79 14.26 -11.53
C ILE A 354 -11.93 13.05 -10.61
N LEU A 355 -12.96 13.03 -9.76
CA LEU A 355 -13.23 11.92 -8.85
C LEU A 355 -13.56 10.62 -9.61
N ALA A 356 -14.31 10.69 -10.71
CA ALA A 356 -14.60 9.56 -11.58
C ALA A 356 -13.31 8.95 -12.16
N GLY A 357 -12.37 9.79 -12.60
CA GLY A 357 -11.05 9.35 -13.06
C GLY A 357 -10.23 8.68 -11.96
N LEU A 358 -10.21 9.26 -10.76
CA LEU A 358 -9.52 8.71 -9.59
C LEU A 358 -10.09 7.34 -9.18
N VAL A 359 -11.42 7.20 -9.10
CA VAL A 359 -12.07 5.90 -8.82
C VAL A 359 -11.79 4.89 -9.93
N SER A 360 -11.83 5.30 -11.19
CA SER A 360 -11.70 4.39 -12.34
C SER A 360 -10.34 3.70 -12.41
N ILE A 361 -9.27 4.34 -11.95
CA ILE A 361 -7.91 3.77 -12.03
C ILE A 361 -7.51 2.98 -10.78
N THR A 362 -8.23 3.14 -9.66
CA THR A 362 -7.82 2.64 -8.35
C THR A 362 -7.64 1.10 -8.30
N ALA A 363 -8.40 0.31 -9.05
CA ALA A 363 -8.21 -1.14 -9.13
C ALA A 363 -6.99 -1.57 -9.96
N GLY A 364 -6.59 -0.79 -10.96
CA GLY A 364 -5.53 -1.15 -11.91
C GLY A 364 -4.30 -0.24 -11.87
N CYS A 365 -4.20 0.68 -10.90
CA CYS A 365 -3.19 1.73 -10.91
C CYS A 365 -1.75 1.19 -10.81
N GLY A 366 -1.53 0.02 -10.22
CA GLY A 366 -0.23 -0.67 -10.18
C GLY A 366 0.05 -1.60 -11.38
N ASN A 367 -0.97 -1.92 -12.17
CA ASN A 367 -0.95 -3.04 -13.12
C ASN A 367 -1.24 -2.61 -14.56
N MET A 368 -1.31 -1.31 -14.80
CA MET A 368 -1.56 -0.72 -16.11
C MET A 368 -0.43 0.20 -16.54
N GLN A 369 -0.13 0.20 -17.84
CA GLN A 369 0.66 1.27 -18.44
C GLN A 369 -0.09 2.60 -18.35
N SER A 370 0.65 3.70 -18.24
CA SER A 370 0.07 5.04 -18.12
C SER A 370 -0.80 5.47 -19.31
N GLY A 371 -0.58 4.89 -20.50
CA GLY A 371 -1.49 5.07 -21.63
C GLY A 371 -2.89 4.49 -21.38
N TYR A 372 -2.97 3.30 -20.77
CA TYR A 372 -4.25 2.70 -20.38
C TYR A 372 -4.88 3.38 -19.17
N ALA A 373 -4.08 3.99 -18.28
CA ALA A 373 -4.61 4.84 -17.22
C ALA A 373 -5.40 6.04 -17.77
N LEU A 374 -4.92 6.66 -18.86
CA LEU A 374 -5.65 7.72 -19.56
C LEU A 374 -6.98 7.22 -20.14
N LEU A 375 -6.95 6.08 -20.84
CA LEU A 375 -8.16 5.49 -21.42
C LEU A 375 -9.18 5.10 -20.34
N THR A 376 -8.70 4.57 -19.22
CA THR A 376 -9.52 4.17 -18.07
C THR A 376 -10.22 5.37 -17.45
N GLY A 377 -9.51 6.48 -17.22
CA GLY A 377 -10.11 7.73 -16.73
C GLY A 377 -11.08 8.37 -17.72
N LEU A 378 -10.76 8.33 -19.02
CA LEU A 378 -11.63 8.86 -20.08
C LEU A 378 -12.97 8.11 -20.13
N ILE A 379 -12.94 6.78 -20.16
CA ILE A 379 -14.16 5.96 -20.13
C ILE A 379 -14.89 6.15 -18.79
N GLY A 380 -14.14 6.26 -17.69
CA GLY A 380 -14.67 6.58 -16.37
C GLY A 380 -15.53 7.84 -16.34
N GLY A 381 -15.08 8.91 -17.00
CA GLY A 381 -15.86 10.15 -17.13
C GLY A 381 -17.20 9.94 -17.86
N PHE A 382 -17.22 9.13 -18.92
CA PHE A 382 -18.47 8.77 -19.61
C PHE A 382 -19.38 7.89 -18.75
N VAL A 383 -18.82 6.92 -18.04
CA VAL A 383 -19.56 6.03 -17.12
C VAL A 383 -20.23 6.85 -16.02
N TYR A 384 -19.49 7.77 -15.40
CA TYR A 384 -20.05 8.71 -14.43
C TYR A 384 -21.20 9.54 -15.04
N GLN A 385 -20.98 10.16 -16.20
CA GLN A 385 -21.98 11.04 -16.79
C GLN A 385 -23.26 10.28 -17.15
N ALA A 386 -23.13 9.07 -17.69
CA ALA A 386 -24.25 8.19 -17.98
C ALA A 386 -24.99 7.79 -16.69
N GLY A 387 -24.26 7.43 -15.64
CA GLY A 387 -24.83 7.10 -14.33
C GLY A 387 -25.63 8.27 -13.72
N SER A 388 -25.08 9.48 -13.74
CA SER A 388 -25.74 10.70 -13.24
C SER A 388 -27.05 10.96 -14.00
N MET A 389 -27.03 10.84 -15.34
CA MET A 389 -28.25 10.98 -16.16
C MET A 389 -29.29 9.90 -15.88
N LEU A 390 -28.86 8.65 -15.64
CA LEU A 390 -29.76 7.55 -15.29
C LEU A 390 -30.45 7.78 -13.95
N LEU A 391 -29.74 8.26 -12.93
CA LEU A 391 -30.36 8.59 -11.64
C LEU A 391 -31.46 9.64 -11.80
N VAL A 392 -31.19 10.72 -12.54
CA VAL A 392 -32.19 11.75 -12.84
C VAL A 392 -33.38 11.17 -13.60
N LYS A 393 -33.14 10.33 -14.62
CA LYS A 393 -34.19 9.66 -15.40
C LYS A 393 -35.09 8.79 -14.53
N PHE A 394 -34.53 8.07 -13.57
CA PHE A 394 -35.29 7.21 -12.65
C PHE A 394 -35.81 7.93 -11.41
N LYS A 395 -35.65 9.26 -11.33
CA LYS A 395 -36.02 10.07 -10.17
C LYS A 395 -35.39 9.57 -8.87
N ILE A 396 -34.14 9.15 -8.94
CA ILE A 396 -33.29 8.79 -7.80
C ILE A 396 -32.43 10.02 -7.48
N ASP A 397 -32.52 10.51 -6.25
CA ASP A 397 -31.88 11.76 -5.84
C ASP A 397 -30.64 11.51 -4.97
N ASP A 398 -29.50 11.43 -5.64
CA ASP A 398 -28.17 11.37 -5.03
C ASP A 398 -27.56 12.80 -5.03
N PRO A 399 -27.43 13.47 -3.86
CA PRO A 399 -27.03 14.87 -3.77
C PRO A 399 -25.66 15.21 -4.33
N VAL A 400 -24.74 14.25 -4.39
CA VAL A 400 -23.35 14.49 -4.83
C VAL A 400 -22.93 13.59 -5.98
N ASP A 401 -23.88 12.85 -6.57
CA ASP A 401 -23.60 11.75 -7.49
C ASP A 401 -22.60 10.72 -6.90
N ALA A 402 -22.77 10.36 -5.63
CA ALA A 402 -21.93 9.36 -4.96
C ALA A 402 -21.99 8.01 -5.69
N SER A 403 -23.19 7.58 -6.10
CA SER A 403 -23.38 6.29 -6.77
C SER A 403 -22.76 6.29 -8.18
N PRO A 404 -22.98 7.28 -9.07
CA PRO A 404 -22.29 7.35 -10.36
C PRO A 404 -20.76 7.40 -10.25
N VAL A 405 -20.22 8.21 -9.31
CA VAL A 405 -18.78 8.32 -9.10
C VAL A 405 -18.21 7.02 -8.55
N HIS A 406 -18.81 6.43 -7.53
CA HIS A 406 -18.20 5.30 -6.82
C HIS A 406 -18.67 3.91 -7.30
N MET A 407 -19.98 3.71 -7.49
CA MET A 407 -20.50 2.43 -8.02
C MET A 407 -20.24 2.31 -9.52
N GLY A 408 -20.60 3.33 -10.30
CA GLY A 408 -20.43 3.30 -11.75
C GLY A 408 -18.96 3.14 -12.12
N CYS A 409 -18.12 4.07 -11.67
CA CYS A 409 -16.70 4.03 -12.00
C CYS A 409 -15.96 2.91 -11.27
N GLY A 410 -16.37 2.51 -10.07
CA GLY A 410 -15.79 1.35 -9.37
C GLY A 410 -16.03 0.03 -10.09
N THR A 411 -17.23 -0.16 -10.65
CA THR A 411 -17.54 -1.30 -11.53
C THR A 411 -16.66 -1.28 -12.78
N TRP A 412 -16.59 -0.12 -13.45
CA TRP A 412 -15.75 0.05 -14.62
C TRP A 412 -14.27 -0.24 -14.31
N ALA A 413 -13.76 0.25 -13.19
CA ALA A 413 -12.38 0.04 -12.76
C ALA A 413 -12.03 -1.44 -12.62
N CYS A 414 -12.91 -2.25 -12.02
CA CYS A 414 -12.66 -3.69 -11.86
C CYS A 414 -12.60 -4.41 -13.22
N ILE A 415 -13.41 -3.98 -14.19
CA ILE A 415 -13.39 -4.51 -15.56
C ILE A 415 -12.12 -4.03 -16.29
N ALA A 416 -11.82 -2.75 -16.19
CA ALA A 416 -10.66 -2.13 -16.83
C ALA A 416 -9.36 -2.75 -16.30
N ALA A 417 -9.26 -3.00 -14.99
CA ALA A 417 -8.14 -3.69 -14.35
C ALA A 417 -7.86 -5.03 -15.05
N ALA A 418 -8.89 -5.85 -15.26
CA ALA A 418 -8.74 -7.12 -15.97
C ALA A 418 -8.40 -6.96 -17.47
N TRP A 419 -8.94 -5.94 -18.15
CA TRP A 419 -8.73 -5.75 -19.59
C TRP A 419 -7.37 -5.15 -19.96
N PHE A 420 -6.86 -4.26 -19.12
CA PHE A 420 -5.62 -3.53 -19.38
C PHE A 420 -4.47 -3.98 -18.48
N ASP A 421 -4.66 -5.06 -17.72
CA ASP A 421 -3.58 -5.72 -17.01
C ASP A 421 -2.50 -6.17 -18.01
N TRP A 422 -1.26 -5.80 -17.72
CA TRP A 422 -0.12 -6.09 -18.57
C TRP A 422 0.56 -7.44 -18.25
N GLY A 423 -0.03 -8.30 -17.42
CA GLY A 423 0.67 -9.45 -16.85
C GLY A 423 1.17 -10.50 -17.86
N ALA A 424 0.30 -11.02 -18.73
CA ALA A 424 0.66 -12.16 -19.58
C ALA A 424 1.54 -11.80 -20.81
N THR A 425 1.43 -10.58 -21.34
CA THR A 425 2.05 -10.21 -22.63
C THR A 425 3.48 -9.67 -22.46
N TYR A 426 3.87 -9.28 -21.25
CA TYR A 426 5.16 -8.64 -20.95
C TYR A 426 6.09 -9.47 -20.06
N GLY A 427 5.71 -10.72 -19.74
CA GLY A 427 6.54 -11.66 -18.98
C GLY A 427 6.59 -11.40 -17.46
N ASN A 428 5.60 -10.69 -16.91
CA ASN A 428 5.54 -10.35 -15.48
C ASN A 428 4.19 -10.78 -14.89
N TYR A 429 4.16 -11.67 -13.92
CA TYR A 429 2.93 -12.00 -13.19
C TYR A 429 2.80 -11.09 -11.95
N HIS A 430 1.56 -10.65 -11.65
CA HIS A 430 1.30 -9.74 -10.53
C HIS A 430 0.34 -10.35 -9.53
N GLY A 431 0.77 -10.41 -8.27
CA GLY A 431 -0.10 -10.52 -7.11
C GLY A 431 -0.52 -9.15 -6.57
N TRP A 432 -1.13 -9.18 -5.38
CA TRP A 432 -1.74 -8.06 -4.65
C TRP A 432 -0.89 -6.77 -4.56
N ASN A 433 0.44 -6.88 -4.64
CA ASN A 433 1.39 -5.77 -4.45
C ASN A 433 2.23 -5.43 -5.71
N GLY A 434 1.81 -5.85 -6.91
CA GLY A 434 2.65 -5.70 -8.10
C GLY A 434 3.85 -6.66 -8.12
N TRP A 435 4.92 -6.28 -8.84
CA TRP A 435 6.05 -7.10 -9.29
C TRP A 435 6.59 -8.10 -8.25
N SER A 436 6.22 -9.38 -8.33
CA SER A 436 6.89 -10.45 -7.59
C SER A 436 6.96 -11.73 -8.43
N CYS A 437 8.17 -12.29 -8.55
CA CYS A 437 8.38 -13.62 -9.13
C CYS A 437 7.97 -14.69 -8.12
N MET A 438 7.58 -15.82 -8.65
CA MET A 438 7.17 -17.04 -7.99
C MET A 438 8.39 -17.92 -7.67
N THR A 439 8.53 -18.36 -6.43
CA THR A 439 9.71 -19.09 -5.95
C THR A 439 9.44 -20.61 -5.90
N LEU A 440 10.31 -21.41 -6.53
CA LEU A 440 10.23 -22.87 -6.51
C LEU A 440 10.65 -23.44 -5.14
N PRO A 441 10.29 -24.71 -4.82
CA PRO A 441 10.67 -25.38 -3.57
C PRO A 441 12.18 -25.49 -3.32
N ASP A 442 13.00 -25.28 -4.36
CA ASP A 442 14.47 -25.26 -4.30
C ASP A 442 15.06 -23.84 -4.11
N GLY A 443 14.21 -22.81 -4.00
CA GLY A 443 14.61 -21.41 -3.81
C GLY A 443 14.91 -20.64 -5.10
N SER A 444 14.70 -21.22 -6.29
CA SER A 444 14.91 -20.53 -7.57
C SER A 444 13.62 -19.88 -8.12
N CYS A 445 13.75 -18.81 -8.91
CA CYS A 445 12.63 -18.12 -9.56
C CYS A 445 12.17 -18.93 -10.79
N ASP A 446 10.87 -19.28 -10.85
CA ASP A 446 10.32 -20.13 -11.92
C ASP A 446 10.28 -19.37 -13.26
N THR A 447 10.97 -19.90 -14.28
CA THR A 447 11.13 -19.27 -15.60
C THR A 447 10.57 -20.13 -16.75
N HIS A 448 9.76 -21.15 -16.49
CA HIS A 448 9.42 -22.10 -17.56
C HIS A 448 8.45 -21.57 -18.64
N LEU A 449 8.81 -21.85 -19.89
CA LEU A 449 8.14 -21.48 -21.15
C LEU A 449 6.64 -21.85 -21.15
N ARG A 450 5.80 -20.81 -21.28
CA ARG A 450 4.32 -20.78 -21.17
C ARG A 450 3.78 -20.50 -19.75
N GLY A 451 4.67 -20.27 -18.79
CA GLY A 451 4.57 -19.54 -17.52
C GLY A 451 3.21 -19.53 -16.84
N HIS A 452 2.98 -20.43 -15.87
CA HIS A 452 1.78 -20.45 -15.03
C HIS A 452 2.12 -19.94 -13.63
N ALA A 453 1.35 -18.94 -13.19
CA ALA A 453 1.29 -18.27 -11.89
C ALA A 453 1.56 -19.12 -10.62
N MET A 454 2.19 -18.53 -9.61
CA MET A 454 1.98 -18.80 -8.20
C MET A 454 1.24 -17.54 -7.69
N GLU A 455 0.28 -17.70 -6.79
CA GLU A 455 0.73 -18.08 -5.46
C GLU A 455 1.03 -16.86 -4.63
N ALA A 456 0.06 -16.23 -3.97
CA ALA A 456 0.43 -15.51 -2.77
C ALA A 456 1.07 -16.55 -1.83
N GLU A 457 2.40 -16.66 -1.78
CA GLU A 457 3.07 -17.41 -0.70
C GLU A 457 2.61 -16.73 0.60
N LEU A 458 1.81 -17.32 1.50
CA LEU A 458 1.81 -18.70 2.01
C LEU A 458 3.20 -19.15 2.45
N ARG A 459 3.80 -18.36 3.35
CA ARG A 459 4.43 -18.88 4.57
C ARG A 459 4.03 -18.05 5.77
#